data_AF-A0A969DLC1-F1
#
_entry.id   AF-A0A969DLC1-F1
#
_cell.length_a   1.000
_cell.length_b   1.000
_cell.length_c   1.000
_cell.angle_alpha   90.00
_cell.angle_beta   90.00
_cell.angle_gamma   90.00
#
_symmetry.space_group_name_H-M   'P 1'
#
loop_
_entity.id
_entity.type
_entity.pdbx_description
1 polymer ?
#
loop_
_entity_poly.entity_id
_entity_poly.type
_entity_poly.pdbx_seq_one_letter_code
_entity_poly.pdbx_strand_id
1 'polypeptide(L)'
;MADQRHTHGAAGKANQSAKPSFSFTPEPPQGADPAASPQLEMPEWSPYDNPYGNLFDNFYAAAPAAPASPATPPSSAPLLEQAQATPTPTPASPTGLQRQMGDGHDLQAPRFAGDPVLEACYDDQQLVKVGASGSAVEKLQQALMDAGFPLPQYGVDGKFGPETKAAVVGFQTSVGFSGKGRDGIVGPNTMAALDERFRTAKPVKPPAKRLKPGLVERHSRSRKIQLIRHKKHVAYVKKILASMKQPGSPAILANTAEWLDPSTPGATAQSQFHVLTSTHDSQARAKHHGHDQEFAYFGVDQSFPDDSADYDRDIDSERNIRYKEPGAAGHQGGGQVFVYNPKALGGQIREILVHEVQHAAYANENQSGGSAPYESPENSWYRYQTEFRSYWVDGGHDGKSDAPGTAINTKFENAKQEAIFLHLYDSSVYPWLKPNYDSDEAVKGQSQNFQDLVHDYTRPRGINLVNSIAIDGFYRQLKMCFPFNKLDDPQIESLEKKASLLSEGDRDYINAPEGEALQNLMKKKLRKSVLKHIASLINNGTEPAWAK
;
A
#
# COMPACT_ATOMS: atom_id res chain seq x y z
N MET A 1 39.29 62.72 54.51
CA MET A 1 38.89 61.61 55.41
C MET A 1 38.73 60.37 54.55
N ALA A 2 39.40 59.27 54.94
CA ALA A 2 39.54 57.98 54.25
C ALA A 2 38.19 57.39 53.79
N ASP A 3 38.03 56.68 52.68
CA ASP A 3 38.74 55.55 52.03
C ASP A 3 38.35 54.14 52.53
N GLN A 4 38.06 53.30 51.53
CA GLN A 4 38.12 51.83 51.43
C GLN A 4 37.22 50.84 52.20
N ARG A 5 36.54 50.03 51.36
CA ARG A 5 36.31 48.57 51.32
C ARG A 5 36.87 47.70 52.45
N HIS A 6 36.16 46.61 52.75
CA HIS A 6 36.79 45.32 53.09
C HIS A 6 36.11 44.11 52.45
N THR A 7 36.96 43.16 52.11
CA THR A 7 36.80 41.92 51.36
C THR A 7 37.29 40.71 52.20
N HIS A 8 36.98 39.49 51.72
CA HIS A 8 37.66 38.19 51.97
C HIS A 8 37.38 37.48 53.31
N GLY A 9 37.39 36.15 53.43
CA GLY A 9 37.70 35.05 52.50
C GLY A 9 37.96 33.71 53.25
N ALA A 10 38.04 32.62 52.46
CA ALA A 10 38.87 31.40 52.63
C ALA A 10 38.56 30.30 53.70
N ALA A 11 38.12 29.15 53.17
CA ALA A 11 38.71 27.78 53.18
C ALA A 11 39.53 27.22 54.36
N GLY A 12 39.29 25.93 54.70
CA GLY A 12 40.32 25.06 55.31
C GLY A 12 39.90 23.70 55.93
N LYS A 13 40.15 22.62 55.16
CA LYS A 13 40.69 21.28 55.53
C LYS A 13 39.86 20.15 56.20
N ALA A 14 40.22 18.94 55.77
CA ALA A 14 39.67 17.59 55.98
C ALA A 14 40.40 16.77 57.07
N ASN A 15 39.81 15.66 57.57
CA ASN A 15 40.31 14.27 57.39
C ASN A 15 39.47 13.15 58.09
N GLN A 16 39.46 11.96 57.46
CA GLN A 16 39.30 10.57 58.01
C GLN A 16 37.90 10.12 58.52
N SER A 17 37.38 8.89 58.32
CA SER A 17 37.93 7.58 57.88
C SER A 17 36.80 6.52 57.67
N ALA A 18 37.13 5.45 56.92
CA ALA A 18 36.61 4.05 56.94
C ALA A 18 35.34 3.60 56.16
N LYS A 19 35.56 2.68 55.20
CA LYS A 19 34.61 1.68 54.64
C LYS A 19 34.50 0.46 55.58
N PRO A 20 33.45 -0.39 55.44
CA PRO A 20 33.67 -1.66 54.71
C PRO A 20 32.49 -2.10 53.81
N SER A 21 32.80 -3.00 52.89
CA SER A 21 31.94 -3.70 51.93
C SER A 21 31.72 -5.15 52.35
N PHE A 22 30.51 -5.70 52.21
CA PHE A 22 30.26 -7.16 52.17
C PHE A 22 29.02 -7.51 51.32
N SER A 23 29.21 -8.51 50.46
CA SER A 23 28.25 -9.18 49.58
C SER A 23 27.76 -10.48 50.20
N PHE A 24 26.50 -10.90 49.95
CA PHE A 24 26.11 -12.32 50.00
C PHE A 24 24.86 -12.59 49.12
N THR A 25 24.99 -13.56 48.23
CA THR A 25 23.96 -14.22 47.42
C THR A 25 23.24 -15.31 48.24
N PRO A 26 22.03 -15.73 47.82
CA PRO A 26 21.63 -17.13 48.00
C PRO A 26 21.08 -17.79 46.72
N GLU A 27 21.52 -19.02 46.48
CA GLU A 27 21.00 -19.99 45.49
C GLU A 27 19.69 -20.68 45.98
N PRO A 28 18.94 -21.40 45.11
CA PRO A 28 17.50 -21.63 45.25
C PRO A 28 17.13 -22.97 45.92
N PRO A 29 15.86 -23.16 46.33
CA PRO A 29 15.33 -24.48 46.64
C PRO A 29 14.66 -25.16 45.44
N GLN A 30 14.89 -26.47 45.33
CA GLN A 30 14.28 -27.40 44.39
C GLN A 30 12.85 -27.81 44.80
N GLY A 31 11.97 -27.97 43.80
CA GLY A 31 10.95 -29.04 43.74
C GLY A 31 9.56 -28.77 44.31
N ALA A 32 8.58 -28.47 43.44
CA ALA A 32 7.27 -29.14 43.37
C ALA A 32 6.44 -28.59 42.19
N ASP A 33 6.00 -29.49 41.31
CA ASP A 33 5.05 -29.30 40.19
C ASP A 33 3.68 -28.77 40.68
N PRO A 34 2.95 -28.00 39.85
CA PRO A 34 1.76 -28.63 39.27
C PRO A 34 1.38 -28.19 37.84
N ALA A 35 0.86 -29.18 37.11
CA ALA A 35 -0.18 -29.10 36.08
C ALA A 35 0.16 -28.41 34.74
N ALA A 36 0.55 -29.28 33.80
CA ALA A 36 0.64 -29.07 32.37
C ALA A 36 -0.58 -28.33 31.77
N SER A 37 -0.32 -27.13 31.25
CA SER A 37 -1.10 -26.52 30.16
C SER A 37 -0.30 -26.73 28.86
N PRO A 38 -0.91 -27.19 27.76
CA PRO A 38 -0.16 -27.52 26.56
C PRO A 38 0.36 -26.23 25.91
N GLN A 39 1.66 -25.97 26.08
CA GLN A 39 2.36 -24.95 25.31
C GLN A 39 2.44 -25.43 23.86
N LEU A 40 1.66 -24.77 22.99
CA LEU A 40 1.91 -24.80 21.56
C LEU A 40 3.18 -23.98 21.30
N GLU A 41 4.33 -24.65 21.26
CA GLU A 41 5.55 -24.07 20.70
C GLU A 41 5.25 -23.61 19.27
N MET A 42 5.30 -22.28 19.08
CA MET A 42 5.30 -21.68 17.75
C MET A 42 6.74 -21.67 17.25
N PRO A 43 7.01 -22.06 15.99
CA PRO A 43 8.36 -22.02 15.47
C PRO A 43 8.84 -20.57 15.40
N GLU A 44 10.10 -20.39 15.77
CA GLU A 44 10.90 -19.17 15.64
C GLU A 44 10.66 -18.45 14.30
N TRP A 45 10.61 -17.13 14.38
CA TRP A 45 10.51 -16.24 13.23
C TRP A 45 11.70 -16.44 12.29
N SER A 46 11.43 -16.43 10.98
CA SER A 46 12.49 -16.51 9.99
C SER A 46 13.19 -15.14 9.88
N PRO A 47 14.52 -15.06 9.75
CA PRO A 47 15.26 -13.80 9.62
C PRO A 47 14.88 -12.96 8.38
N TYR A 48 14.01 -13.45 7.49
CA TYR A 48 13.48 -12.73 6.34
C TYR A 48 12.34 -11.74 6.64
N ASP A 49 11.85 -11.69 7.88
CA ASP A 49 10.76 -10.77 8.27
C ASP A 49 11.24 -9.34 8.62
N ASN A 50 12.54 -9.06 8.53
CA ASN A 50 13.10 -7.71 8.52
C ASN A 50 13.92 -7.47 7.23
N PRO A 51 13.29 -7.19 6.08
CA PRO A 51 14.00 -6.77 4.88
C PRO A 51 14.62 -5.36 5.01
N TYR A 52 14.37 -4.66 6.12
CA TYR A 52 14.83 -3.30 6.37
C TYR A 52 16.14 -3.24 7.14
N GLY A 53 17.00 -4.26 6.99
CA GLY A 53 18.34 -4.29 7.57
C GLY A 53 18.97 -2.90 7.54
N ASN A 54 19.07 -2.30 8.72
CA ASN A 54 19.76 -1.05 9.01
C ASN A 54 19.53 0.09 7.99
N LEU A 55 18.27 0.44 7.68
CA LEU A 55 17.98 1.74 7.04
C LEU A 55 18.34 2.95 7.92
N PHE A 56 18.73 2.74 9.18
CA PHE A 56 19.13 3.80 10.12
C PHE A 56 20.37 3.48 10.99
N ASP A 57 20.97 2.29 10.93
CA ASP A 57 22.12 1.92 11.79
C ASP A 57 23.49 2.03 11.08
N ASN A 58 23.55 2.47 9.82
CA ASN A 58 24.80 2.56 9.06
C ASN A 58 25.67 3.81 9.37
N PHE A 59 25.68 4.28 10.63
CA PHE A 59 26.73 5.19 11.11
C PHE A 59 27.89 4.47 11.84
N TYR A 60 27.84 3.15 12.03
CA TYR A 60 28.92 2.39 12.65
C TYR A 60 29.21 1.04 11.97
N ALA A 61 29.86 1.08 10.81
CA ALA A 61 30.92 0.13 10.42
C ALA A 61 31.38 0.42 8.99
N ALA A 62 32.65 0.82 8.84
CA ALA A 62 33.31 0.85 7.55
C ALA A 62 33.62 -0.58 7.06
N ALA A 63 33.50 -0.80 5.74
CA ALA A 63 34.34 -1.62 4.83
C ALA A 63 33.51 -2.34 3.74
N PRO A 64 34.13 -2.93 2.70
CA PRO A 64 34.74 -2.29 1.53
C PRO A 64 34.09 -2.74 0.21
N ALA A 65 34.46 -2.08 -0.89
CA ALA A 65 33.94 -2.32 -2.25
C ALA A 65 34.24 -3.73 -2.82
N ALA A 66 33.29 -4.25 -3.60
CA ALA A 66 33.45 -5.47 -4.41
C ALA A 66 33.29 -5.16 -5.92
N PRO A 67 34.01 -5.88 -6.81
CA PRO A 67 34.26 -5.46 -8.19
C PRO A 67 33.19 -5.94 -9.20
N ALA A 68 33.13 -5.22 -10.32
CA ALA A 68 32.26 -5.47 -11.48
C ALA A 68 32.65 -6.73 -12.28
N SER A 69 31.67 -7.29 -13.02
CA SER A 69 31.90 -8.25 -14.11
C SER A 69 30.93 -8.02 -15.28
N PRO A 70 31.27 -8.48 -16.50
CA PRO A 70 30.94 -7.75 -17.73
C PRO A 70 29.90 -8.42 -18.66
N ALA A 71 29.58 -7.64 -19.69
CA ALA A 71 28.65 -7.73 -20.83
C ALA A 71 28.37 -9.05 -21.59
N THR A 72 27.16 -9.02 -22.19
CA THR A 72 26.45 -9.76 -23.28
C THR A 72 27.25 -10.36 -24.45
N PRO A 73 26.66 -11.26 -25.28
CA PRO A 73 26.06 -10.87 -26.60
C PRO A 73 24.85 -11.79 -27.06
N PRO A 74 24.39 -11.87 -28.36
CA PRO A 74 23.10 -11.32 -28.78
C PRO A 74 22.14 -12.24 -29.62
N SER A 75 20.95 -11.69 -29.88
CA SER A 75 19.91 -11.89 -30.93
C SER A 75 20.17 -12.81 -32.15
N SER A 76 19.13 -13.56 -32.59
CA SER A 76 18.55 -13.53 -33.96
C SER A 76 17.42 -14.57 -34.18
N ALA A 77 16.32 -14.14 -34.81
CA ALA A 77 15.32 -14.96 -35.52
C ALA A 77 15.28 -14.53 -37.01
N PRO A 78 14.72 -15.33 -37.94
CA PRO A 78 13.50 -14.85 -38.63
C PRO A 78 12.49 -15.95 -39.09
N LEU A 79 11.41 -15.43 -39.70
CA LEU A 79 10.04 -15.89 -40.03
C LEU A 79 9.80 -16.73 -41.33
N LEU A 80 8.51 -17.14 -41.49
CA LEU A 80 7.68 -17.53 -42.67
C LEU A 80 7.45 -19.06 -42.81
N GLU A 81 6.26 -19.63 -43.13
CA GLU A 81 5.24 -19.27 -44.13
C GLU A 81 3.92 -20.12 -44.00
N GLN A 82 2.74 -19.51 -44.27
CA GLN A 82 1.46 -19.94 -44.94
C GLN A 82 1.01 -21.44 -45.00
N ALA A 83 -0.26 -21.85 -45.18
CA ALA A 83 -1.62 -21.30 -45.25
C ALA A 83 -2.64 -22.48 -45.43
N GLN A 84 -3.94 -22.14 -45.45
CA GLN A 84 -5.06 -22.77 -46.20
C GLN A 84 -6.15 -23.55 -45.44
N ALA A 85 -7.37 -23.26 -45.90
CA ALA A 85 -8.69 -23.58 -45.34
C ALA A 85 -9.47 -24.54 -46.26
N THR A 86 -10.69 -24.91 -45.80
CA THR A 86 -11.92 -25.38 -46.51
C THR A 86 -12.47 -26.73 -45.94
N PRO A 87 -13.71 -27.16 -46.28
CA PRO A 87 -14.97 -26.74 -45.65
C PRO A 87 -15.81 -27.93 -45.08
N THR A 88 -16.98 -27.59 -44.53
CA THR A 88 -18.03 -28.40 -43.88
C THR A 88 -18.54 -29.62 -44.68
N PRO A 89 -19.14 -30.63 -44.00
CA PRO A 89 -20.61 -30.72 -44.03
C PRO A 89 -21.28 -31.19 -42.72
N THR A 90 -22.56 -30.85 -42.58
CA THR A 90 -23.53 -31.28 -41.55
C THR A 90 -24.25 -32.55 -42.01
N PRO A 91 -24.66 -33.44 -41.10
CA PRO A 91 -26.06 -33.91 -41.18
C PRO A 91 -26.79 -34.05 -39.83
N ALA A 92 -28.05 -33.59 -39.87
CA ALA A 92 -29.28 -34.05 -39.22
C ALA A 92 -29.35 -34.32 -37.70
N SER A 93 -30.16 -33.51 -37.02
CA SER A 93 -30.76 -33.74 -35.69
C SER A 93 -31.83 -34.85 -35.69
N PRO A 94 -32.07 -35.48 -34.53
CA PRO A 94 -33.40 -35.87 -34.09
C PRO A 94 -33.88 -34.91 -32.99
N THR A 95 -34.94 -34.18 -33.34
CA THR A 95 -36.07 -33.69 -32.55
C THR A 95 -35.95 -33.60 -31.02
N GLY A 96 -36.01 -32.36 -30.50
CA GLY A 96 -36.47 -32.04 -29.14
C GLY A 96 -35.66 -31.00 -28.38
N LEU A 97 -35.38 -29.81 -28.95
CA LEU A 97 -34.77 -28.69 -28.20
C LEU A 97 -35.67 -27.45 -28.28
N GLN A 98 -36.07 -27.01 -27.09
CA GLN A 98 -37.01 -25.96 -26.71
C GLN A 98 -36.42 -24.56 -27.01
N ARG A 99 -37.22 -23.48 -27.11
CA ARG A 99 -36.74 -22.15 -27.56
C ARG A 99 -37.04 -20.96 -26.64
N GLN A 100 -37.58 -21.12 -25.42
CA GLN A 100 -37.86 -19.99 -24.51
C GLN A 100 -37.72 -20.33 -23.01
N MET A 101 -37.20 -19.38 -22.22
CA MET A 101 -37.22 -19.45 -20.74
C MET A 101 -38.66 -19.60 -20.22
N GLY A 102 -38.93 -20.65 -19.44
CA GLY A 102 -40.15 -20.78 -18.61
C GLY A 102 -41.23 -21.78 -19.08
N ASP A 103 -40.88 -22.79 -19.88
CA ASP A 103 -41.82 -23.82 -20.37
C ASP A 103 -41.69 -25.19 -19.69
N GLY A 104 -40.87 -25.28 -18.63
CA GLY A 104 -40.80 -26.44 -17.74
C GLY A 104 -39.83 -27.54 -18.19
N HIS A 105 -38.93 -27.23 -19.12
CA HIS A 105 -37.77 -28.07 -19.47
C HIS A 105 -36.48 -27.51 -18.86
N ASP A 106 -36.47 -27.27 -17.54
CA ASP A 106 -35.29 -26.78 -16.83
C ASP A 106 -34.34 -27.94 -16.47
N LEU A 107 -33.06 -27.63 -16.26
CA LEU A 107 -32.11 -28.55 -15.66
C LEU A 107 -32.65 -29.05 -14.31
N GLN A 108 -32.70 -30.37 -14.13
CA GLN A 108 -33.35 -30.98 -12.98
C GLN A 108 -32.38 -31.30 -11.84
N ALA A 109 -31.08 -31.39 -12.14
CA ALA A 109 -30.06 -31.60 -11.12
C ALA A 109 -29.94 -30.34 -10.24
N PRO A 110 -30.08 -30.44 -8.91
CA PRO A 110 -30.06 -29.27 -8.00
C PRO A 110 -28.79 -28.40 -8.08
N ARG A 111 -27.71 -28.94 -8.65
CA ARG A 111 -26.43 -28.24 -8.84
C ARG A 111 -26.39 -27.34 -10.07
N PHE A 112 -27.29 -27.53 -11.03
CA PHE A 112 -27.35 -26.74 -12.27
C PHE A 112 -28.66 -25.97 -12.41
N ALA A 113 -29.76 -26.50 -11.85
CA ALA A 113 -31.07 -25.88 -11.85
C ALA A 113 -31.02 -24.40 -11.41
N GLY A 114 -31.59 -23.51 -12.21
CA GLY A 114 -31.68 -22.08 -11.94
C GLY A 114 -30.40 -21.28 -12.19
N ASP A 115 -29.34 -21.88 -12.75
CA ASP A 115 -28.17 -21.14 -13.23
C ASP A 115 -28.38 -20.60 -14.65
N PRO A 116 -28.48 -19.28 -14.86
CA PRO A 116 -28.95 -18.72 -16.13
C PRO A 116 -28.05 -19.07 -17.32
N VAL A 117 -26.75 -19.29 -17.11
CA VAL A 117 -25.82 -19.64 -18.20
C VAL A 117 -25.90 -21.12 -18.53
N LEU A 118 -26.05 -21.99 -17.53
CA LEU A 118 -26.17 -23.42 -17.76
C LEU A 118 -27.54 -23.80 -18.35
N GLU A 119 -28.62 -23.15 -17.90
CA GLU A 119 -29.95 -23.27 -18.51
C GLU A 119 -29.91 -22.81 -19.97
N ALA A 120 -29.30 -21.65 -20.26
CA ALA A 120 -29.12 -21.18 -21.64
C ALA A 120 -28.26 -22.13 -22.50
N CYS A 121 -27.31 -22.85 -21.90
CA CYS A 121 -26.56 -23.90 -22.58
C CYS A 121 -27.36 -25.16 -22.85
N TYR A 122 -28.31 -25.49 -21.98
CA TYR A 122 -29.25 -26.58 -22.18
C TYR A 122 -30.27 -26.26 -23.28
N ASP A 123 -30.71 -25.00 -23.36
CA ASP A 123 -31.69 -24.49 -24.35
C ASP A 123 -31.11 -24.13 -25.73
N ASP A 124 -29.82 -24.43 -25.98
CA ASP A 124 -29.09 -24.09 -27.22
C ASP A 124 -28.99 -22.59 -27.52
N GLN A 125 -29.13 -21.75 -26.48
CA GLN A 125 -29.04 -20.29 -26.59
C GLN A 125 -27.62 -19.78 -26.35
N GLN A 126 -26.79 -20.56 -25.66
CA GLN A 126 -25.41 -20.23 -25.35
C GLN A 126 -24.51 -21.47 -25.38
N LEU A 127 -23.21 -21.27 -25.62
CA LEU A 127 -22.20 -22.33 -25.50
C LEU A 127 -21.13 -21.91 -24.49
N VAL A 128 -20.79 -22.78 -23.54
CA VAL A 128 -19.59 -22.59 -22.71
C VAL A 128 -18.41 -23.34 -23.35
N LYS A 129 -17.33 -22.61 -23.62
CA LYS A 129 -16.13 -23.12 -24.28
C LYS A 129 -14.89 -22.40 -23.76
N VAL A 130 -13.72 -22.80 -24.26
CA VAL A 130 -12.44 -22.19 -23.86
C VAL A 130 -12.50 -20.66 -23.95
N GLY A 131 -12.06 -20.00 -22.87
CA GLY A 131 -12.12 -18.55 -22.68
C GLY A 131 -13.34 -18.06 -21.89
N ALA A 132 -14.35 -18.90 -21.64
CA ALA A 132 -15.44 -18.56 -20.75
C ALA A 132 -14.99 -18.56 -19.28
N SER A 133 -15.61 -17.73 -18.45
CA SER A 133 -15.35 -17.68 -17.01
C SER A 133 -16.60 -17.36 -16.18
N GLY A 134 -16.54 -17.65 -14.88
CA GLY A 134 -17.60 -17.34 -13.90
C GLY A 134 -18.22 -18.56 -13.22
N SER A 135 -19.23 -18.32 -12.39
CA SER A 135 -19.85 -19.33 -11.51
C SER A 135 -20.42 -20.55 -12.25
N ALA A 136 -20.91 -20.37 -13.48
CA ALA A 136 -21.37 -21.47 -14.31
C ALA A 136 -20.24 -22.43 -14.70
N VAL A 137 -19.04 -21.90 -14.93
CA VAL A 137 -17.84 -22.70 -15.23
C VAL A 137 -17.37 -23.45 -13.99
N GLU A 138 -17.46 -22.85 -12.81
CA GLU A 138 -17.14 -23.53 -11.54
C GLU A 138 -18.04 -24.74 -11.31
N LYS A 139 -19.37 -24.55 -11.46
CA LYS A 139 -20.35 -25.64 -11.34
C LYS A 139 -20.09 -26.76 -12.34
N LEU A 140 -19.73 -26.41 -13.57
CA LEU A 140 -19.36 -27.36 -14.62
C LEU A 140 -18.10 -28.15 -14.26
N GLN A 141 -17.01 -27.47 -13.88
CA GLN A 141 -15.74 -28.12 -13.51
C GLN A 141 -15.92 -29.06 -12.31
N GLN A 142 -16.66 -28.63 -11.29
CA GLN A 142 -16.98 -29.46 -10.14
C GLN A 142 -17.75 -30.71 -10.56
N ALA A 143 -18.72 -30.57 -11.45
CA ALA A 143 -19.47 -31.70 -11.99
C ALA A 143 -18.62 -32.66 -12.83
N LEU A 144 -17.68 -32.16 -13.62
CA LEU A 144 -16.75 -32.99 -14.39
C LEU A 144 -15.84 -33.81 -13.47
N MET A 145 -15.30 -33.19 -12.42
CA MET A 145 -14.51 -33.93 -11.41
C MET A 145 -15.35 -35.00 -10.70
N ASP A 146 -16.57 -34.65 -10.28
CA ASP A 146 -17.49 -35.58 -9.62
C ASP A 146 -17.88 -36.75 -10.55
N ALA A 147 -17.96 -36.49 -11.86
CA ALA A 147 -18.21 -37.51 -12.88
C ALA A 147 -16.98 -38.39 -13.19
N GLY A 148 -15.82 -38.08 -12.59
CA GLY A 148 -14.59 -38.85 -12.73
C GLY A 148 -13.59 -38.30 -13.76
N PHE A 149 -13.80 -37.08 -14.26
CA PHE A 149 -12.92 -36.40 -15.22
C PHE A 149 -12.06 -35.38 -14.47
N PRO A 150 -10.81 -35.73 -14.13
CA PRO A 150 -9.99 -34.89 -13.27
C PRO A 150 -9.55 -33.61 -13.98
N LEU A 151 -9.48 -32.52 -13.23
CA LEU A 151 -8.76 -31.30 -13.58
C LEU A 151 -7.50 -31.22 -12.69
N PRO A 152 -6.43 -31.99 -13.01
CA PRO A 152 -5.25 -32.14 -12.16
C PRO A 152 -4.42 -30.88 -11.91
N GLN A 153 -4.47 -29.88 -12.78
CA GLN A 153 -3.60 -28.70 -12.79
C GLN A 153 -4.23 -27.52 -12.06
N TYR A 154 -5.49 -27.20 -12.34
CA TYR A 154 -6.17 -26.01 -11.80
C TYR A 154 -7.44 -26.33 -11.00
N GLY A 155 -8.00 -27.54 -11.13
CA GLY A 155 -9.18 -27.94 -10.36
C GLY A 155 -10.44 -27.16 -10.77
N VAL A 156 -11.19 -26.66 -9.78
CA VAL A 156 -12.37 -25.81 -10.00
C VAL A 156 -11.94 -24.36 -9.76
N ASP A 157 -11.70 -23.62 -10.83
CA ASP A 157 -11.14 -22.26 -10.84
C ASP A 157 -12.05 -21.24 -11.55
N GLY A 158 -13.19 -21.70 -12.08
CA GLY A 158 -14.16 -20.88 -12.78
C GLY A 158 -13.67 -20.35 -14.13
N LYS A 159 -12.56 -20.87 -14.68
CA LYS A 159 -12.00 -20.49 -15.99
C LYS A 159 -11.99 -21.70 -16.92
N PHE A 160 -12.66 -21.58 -18.05
CA PHE A 160 -12.71 -22.66 -19.03
C PHE A 160 -11.41 -22.65 -19.84
N GLY A 161 -10.40 -23.33 -19.33
CA GLY A 161 -9.08 -23.46 -19.96
C GLY A 161 -8.92 -24.75 -20.81
N PRO A 162 -7.71 -25.00 -21.34
CA PRO A 162 -7.39 -26.24 -22.06
C PRO A 162 -7.64 -27.51 -21.23
N GLU A 163 -7.42 -27.45 -19.93
CA GLU A 163 -7.68 -28.54 -19.01
C GLU A 163 -9.18 -28.84 -18.88
N THR A 164 -10.00 -27.82 -18.64
CA THR A 164 -11.46 -27.97 -18.59
C THR A 164 -11.98 -28.50 -19.92
N LYS A 165 -11.44 -28.03 -21.05
CA LYS A 165 -11.76 -28.59 -22.37
C LYS A 165 -11.42 -30.07 -22.45
N ALA A 166 -10.25 -30.50 -21.98
CA ALA A 166 -9.87 -31.91 -21.99
C ALA A 166 -10.79 -32.76 -21.11
N ALA A 167 -11.19 -32.25 -19.94
CA ALA A 167 -12.16 -32.91 -19.06
C ALA A 167 -13.54 -33.02 -19.72
N VAL A 168 -14.02 -31.98 -20.41
CA VAL A 168 -15.27 -32.00 -21.20
C VAL A 168 -15.18 -33.01 -22.34
N VAL A 169 -14.08 -33.05 -23.10
CA VAL A 169 -13.88 -34.07 -24.16
C VAL A 169 -13.90 -35.48 -23.59
N GLY A 170 -13.25 -35.68 -22.44
CA GLY A 170 -13.28 -36.96 -21.72
C GLY A 170 -14.70 -37.37 -21.33
N PHE A 171 -15.47 -36.44 -20.77
CA PHE A 171 -16.87 -36.65 -20.41
C PHE A 171 -17.74 -36.98 -21.63
N GLN A 172 -17.68 -36.15 -22.69
CA GLN A 172 -18.39 -36.36 -23.95
C GLN A 172 -18.07 -37.74 -24.57
N THR A 173 -16.81 -38.15 -24.50
CA THR A 173 -16.38 -39.48 -24.96
C THR A 173 -17.01 -40.59 -24.13
N SER A 174 -17.09 -40.42 -22.80
CA SER A 174 -17.64 -41.42 -21.89
C SER A 174 -19.14 -41.64 -22.04
N VAL A 175 -19.88 -40.61 -22.46
CA VAL A 175 -21.33 -40.67 -22.70
C VAL A 175 -21.68 -41.05 -24.14
N GLY A 176 -20.69 -41.47 -24.95
CA GLY A 176 -20.91 -42.06 -26.27
C GLY A 176 -20.97 -41.07 -27.42
N PHE A 177 -20.63 -39.78 -27.23
CA PHE A 177 -20.56 -38.84 -28.36
C PHE A 177 -19.48 -39.30 -29.33
N SER A 178 -19.63 -39.02 -30.62
CA SER A 178 -18.67 -39.41 -31.67
C SER A 178 -18.56 -38.35 -32.75
N GLY A 179 -17.47 -38.39 -33.53
CA GLY A 179 -17.21 -37.41 -34.58
C GLY A 179 -17.17 -35.98 -34.04
N LYS A 180 -17.98 -35.09 -34.63
CA LYS A 180 -18.04 -33.65 -34.27
C LYS A 180 -18.62 -33.37 -32.87
N GLY A 181 -19.21 -34.37 -32.20
CA GLY A 181 -19.77 -34.20 -30.85
C GLY A 181 -18.75 -34.28 -29.70
N ARG A 182 -17.46 -34.54 -29.96
CA ARG A 182 -16.36 -34.53 -28.95
C ARG A 182 -15.50 -33.28 -29.07
N ASP A 183 -16.15 -32.14 -29.19
CA ASP A 183 -15.52 -30.86 -29.50
C ASP A 183 -14.95 -30.13 -28.26
N GLY A 184 -15.25 -30.62 -27.06
CA GLY A 184 -14.87 -29.97 -25.81
C GLY A 184 -15.67 -28.70 -25.53
N ILE A 185 -16.84 -28.56 -26.16
CA ILE A 185 -17.77 -27.44 -25.98
C ILE A 185 -18.99 -27.94 -25.19
N VAL A 186 -19.40 -27.13 -24.22
CA VAL A 186 -20.58 -27.41 -23.41
C VAL A 186 -21.77 -26.69 -24.03
N GLY A 187 -22.49 -27.45 -24.86
CA GLY A 187 -23.81 -27.09 -25.40
C GLY A 187 -24.89 -28.06 -24.93
N PRO A 188 -26.07 -28.08 -25.60
CA PRO A 188 -27.28 -28.74 -25.10
C PRO A 188 -27.09 -30.19 -24.73
N ASN A 189 -26.46 -30.95 -25.63
CA ASN A 189 -26.26 -32.39 -25.43
C ASN A 189 -25.30 -32.67 -24.27
N THR A 190 -24.25 -31.85 -24.12
CA THR A 190 -23.29 -31.99 -23.00
C THR A 190 -23.97 -31.65 -21.67
N MET A 191 -24.79 -30.60 -21.62
CA MET A 191 -25.55 -30.24 -20.42
C MET A 191 -26.63 -31.26 -20.09
N ALA A 192 -27.35 -31.80 -21.07
CA ALA A 192 -28.34 -32.86 -20.88
C ALA A 192 -27.73 -34.10 -20.24
N ALA A 193 -26.56 -34.51 -20.72
CA ALA A 193 -25.84 -35.67 -20.19
C ALA A 193 -25.31 -35.43 -18.77
N LEU A 194 -24.83 -34.22 -18.46
CA LEU A 194 -24.42 -33.85 -17.11
C LEU A 194 -25.63 -33.79 -16.16
N ASP A 195 -26.73 -33.21 -16.60
CA ASP A 195 -27.97 -33.13 -15.83
C ASP A 195 -28.49 -34.54 -15.47
N GLU A 196 -28.60 -35.42 -16.46
CA GLU A 196 -28.95 -36.83 -16.27
C GLU A 196 -28.04 -37.52 -15.25
N ARG A 197 -26.73 -37.30 -15.36
CA ARG A 197 -25.73 -37.89 -14.47
C ARG A 197 -25.92 -37.49 -13.01
N PHE A 198 -26.44 -36.28 -12.76
CA PHE A 198 -26.58 -35.72 -11.42
C PHE A 198 -28.03 -35.55 -10.96
N ARG A 199 -29.02 -35.98 -11.75
CA ARG A 199 -30.45 -35.88 -11.43
C ARG A 199 -30.88 -36.71 -10.24
N THR A 200 -30.35 -37.93 -10.11
CA THR A 200 -30.72 -38.88 -9.04
C THR A 200 -29.56 -39.27 -8.13
N ALA A 201 -28.40 -38.62 -8.28
CA ALA A 201 -27.24 -38.92 -7.46
C ALA A 201 -27.46 -38.40 -6.02
N LYS A 202 -27.79 -39.31 -5.08
CA LYS A 202 -27.57 -39.04 -3.64
C LYS A 202 -26.14 -38.51 -3.47
N PRO A 203 -25.90 -37.52 -2.58
CA PRO A 203 -24.58 -36.94 -2.41
C PRO A 203 -23.62 -38.07 -2.03
N VAL A 204 -22.85 -38.56 -3.01
CA VAL A 204 -21.75 -39.48 -2.74
C VAL A 204 -20.72 -38.60 -2.06
N LYS A 205 -20.62 -38.76 -0.74
CA LYS A 205 -19.52 -38.22 0.05
C LYS A 205 -18.25 -38.61 -0.71
N PRO A 206 -17.46 -37.64 -1.20
CA PRO A 206 -16.42 -37.92 -2.18
C PRO A 206 -15.51 -39.02 -1.62
N PRO A 207 -15.09 -40.01 -2.43
CA PRO A 207 -14.09 -40.95 -1.98
C PRO A 207 -12.90 -40.10 -1.56
N ALA A 208 -12.59 -40.15 -0.26
CA ALA A 208 -11.47 -39.44 0.30
C ALA A 208 -10.22 -39.98 -0.40
N LYS A 209 -9.74 -39.27 -1.43
CA LYS A 209 -8.32 -39.36 -1.77
C LYS A 209 -7.61 -38.95 -0.50
N ARG A 210 -6.91 -39.93 0.08
CA ARG A 210 -6.00 -39.78 1.20
C ARG A 210 -4.93 -38.77 0.79
N LEU A 211 -5.24 -37.48 0.90
CA LEU A 211 -4.22 -36.44 0.98
C LEU A 211 -3.27 -36.87 2.08
N LYS A 212 -1.96 -36.86 1.82
CA LYS A 212 -0.96 -37.18 2.84
C LYS A 212 -1.37 -36.45 4.13
N PRO A 213 -1.56 -37.14 5.26
CA PRO A 213 -1.99 -36.51 6.50
C PRO A 213 -1.13 -35.27 6.74
N GLY A 214 -1.79 -34.11 6.79
CA GLY A 214 -1.13 -32.82 7.02
C GLY A 214 -1.10 -31.83 5.85
N LEU A 215 -1.48 -32.11 4.59
CA LEU A 215 -1.42 -31.07 3.54
C LEU A 215 -2.56 -30.03 3.64
N VAL A 216 -3.83 -30.47 3.75
CA VAL A 216 -4.99 -29.57 3.94
C VAL A 216 -4.91 -28.82 5.27
N GLU A 217 -4.48 -29.52 6.32
CA GLU A 217 -4.26 -28.93 7.64
C GLU A 217 -3.13 -27.89 7.60
N ARG A 218 -2.04 -28.14 6.86
CA ARG A 218 -0.99 -27.14 6.60
C ARG A 218 -1.54 -25.93 5.83
N HIS A 219 -2.42 -26.11 4.84
CA HIS A 219 -2.98 -25.00 4.06
C HIS A 219 -3.88 -24.10 4.92
N SER A 220 -4.80 -24.70 5.69
CA SER A 220 -5.63 -23.97 6.64
C SER A 220 -4.79 -23.30 7.73
N ARG A 221 -3.71 -23.93 8.18
CA ARG A 221 -2.78 -23.39 9.18
C ARG A 221 -2.02 -22.18 8.65
N SER A 222 -1.49 -22.21 7.42
CA SER A 222 -0.79 -21.07 6.82
C SER A 222 -1.69 -19.85 6.62
N ARG A 223 -2.92 -20.04 6.10
CA ARG A 223 -3.91 -18.95 5.98
C ARG A 223 -4.27 -18.36 7.34
N LYS A 224 -4.51 -19.21 8.33
CA LYS A 224 -4.79 -18.79 9.72
C LYS A 224 -3.61 -18.02 10.33
N ILE A 225 -2.36 -18.43 10.07
CA ILE A 225 -1.16 -17.72 10.53
C ILE A 225 -1.10 -16.33 9.92
N GLN A 226 -1.36 -16.20 8.61
CA GLN A 226 -1.30 -14.90 7.94
C GLN A 226 -2.40 -13.96 8.41
N LEU A 227 -3.62 -14.45 8.58
CA LEU A 227 -4.70 -13.68 9.20
C LEU A 227 -4.30 -13.20 10.60
N ILE A 228 -3.75 -14.08 11.45
CA ILE A 228 -3.28 -13.69 12.80
C ILE A 228 -2.18 -12.61 12.73
N ARG A 229 -1.25 -12.72 11.77
CA ARG A 229 -0.19 -11.72 11.56
C ARG A 229 -0.79 -10.37 11.14
N HIS A 230 -1.70 -10.36 10.18
CA HIS A 230 -2.37 -9.15 9.73
C HIS A 230 -3.16 -8.47 10.85
N LYS A 231 -3.96 -9.24 11.62
CA LYS A 231 -4.68 -8.72 12.79
C LYS A 231 -3.75 -8.09 13.81
N LYS A 232 -2.56 -8.66 14.01
CA LYS A 232 -1.51 -8.07 14.87
C LYS A 232 -0.97 -6.76 14.29
N HIS A 233 -0.78 -6.66 12.98
CA HIS A 233 -0.36 -5.42 12.30
C HIS A 233 -1.43 -4.32 12.43
N VAL A 234 -2.69 -4.62 12.13
CA VAL A 234 -3.81 -3.68 12.28
C VAL A 234 -3.96 -3.23 13.73
N ALA A 235 -3.92 -4.15 14.70
CA ALA A 235 -3.98 -3.81 16.12
C ALA A 235 -2.78 -2.95 16.57
N TYR A 236 -1.58 -3.21 16.03
CA TYR A 236 -0.40 -2.41 16.31
C TYR A 236 -0.56 -0.98 15.79
N VAL A 237 -1.01 -0.82 14.55
CA VAL A 237 -1.29 0.50 13.95
C VAL A 237 -2.37 1.25 14.73
N LYS A 238 -3.46 0.59 15.14
CA LYS A 238 -4.48 1.18 16.03
C LYS A 238 -3.85 1.76 17.30
N LYS A 239 -2.95 1.02 17.95
CA LYS A 239 -2.25 1.48 19.16
C LYS A 239 -1.36 2.68 18.88
N ILE A 240 -0.64 2.68 17.76
CA ILE A 240 0.23 3.79 17.36
C ILE A 240 -0.59 5.05 17.08
N LEU A 241 -1.64 4.98 16.26
CA LEU A 241 -2.51 6.13 15.96
C LEU A 241 -3.18 6.66 17.23
N ALA A 242 -3.65 5.79 18.12
CA ALA A 242 -4.20 6.21 19.41
C ALA A 242 -3.16 6.91 20.30
N SER A 243 -1.89 6.49 20.24
CA SER A 243 -0.80 7.12 20.98
C SER A 243 -0.43 8.51 20.42
N MET A 244 -0.54 8.70 19.10
CA MET A 244 -0.26 9.97 18.42
C MET A 244 -1.30 11.04 18.74
N LYS A 245 -2.51 10.64 19.17
CA LYS A 245 -3.60 11.52 19.59
C LYS A 245 -3.62 11.83 21.09
N GLN A 246 -2.63 11.37 21.88
CA GLN A 246 -2.61 11.62 23.32
C GLN A 246 -2.26 13.08 23.63
N PRO A 247 -2.80 13.67 24.72
CA PRO A 247 -2.42 15.01 25.16
C PRO A 247 -0.91 15.17 25.31
N GLY A 248 -0.38 16.29 24.81
CA GLY A 248 1.06 16.58 24.80
C GLY A 248 1.83 15.98 23.63
N SER A 249 1.19 15.20 22.75
CA SER A 249 1.80 14.79 21.48
C SER A 249 2.00 16.02 20.58
N PRO A 250 3.11 16.10 19.81
CA PRO A 250 3.27 17.11 18.77
C PRO A 250 2.04 17.16 17.85
N ALA A 251 1.58 18.37 17.52
CA ALA A 251 0.37 18.59 16.73
C ALA A 251 0.37 17.78 15.42
N ILE A 252 1.54 17.68 14.77
CA ILE A 252 1.66 16.94 13.53
C ILE A 252 1.36 15.44 13.67
N LEU A 253 1.68 14.82 14.80
CA LEU A 253 1.35 13.41 15.03
C LEU A 253 -0.17 13.25 15.19
N ALA A 254 -0.81 14.12 15.97
CA ALA A 254 -2.25 14.09 16.16
C ALA A 254 -2.97 14.30 14.81
N ASN A 255 -2.56 15.32 14.06
CA ASN A 255 -3.06 15.65 12.73
C ASN A 255 -2.90 14.49 11.73
N THR A 256 -1.72 13.85 11.70
CA THR A 256 -1.47 12.66 10.87
C THR A 256 -2.41 11.52 11.25
N ALA A 257 -2.60 11.29 12.54
CA ALA A 257 -3.46 10.21 13.01
C ALA A 257 -4.94 10.47 12.74
N GLU A 258 -5.38 11.73 12.80
CA GLU A 258 -6.71 12.14 12.37
C GLU A 258 -6.90 11.91 10.87
N TRP A 259 -5.90 12.22 10.05
CA TRP A 259 -5.98 12.08 8.59
C TRP A 259 -6.15 10.63 8.15
N LEU A 260 -5.47 9.72 8.83
CA LEU A 260 -5.50 8.28 8.55
C LEU A 260 -6.69 7.56 9.19
N ASP A 261 -7.47 8.25 10.03
CA ASP A 261 -8.65 7.70 10.66
C ASP A 261 -9.88 8.00 9.79
N PRO A 262 -10.45 6.99 9.09
CA PRO A 262 -11.57 7.21 8.17
C PRO A 262 -12.86 7.65 8.88
N SER A 263 -12.91 7.55 10.21
CA SER A 263 -14.04 8.07 11.00
C SER A 263 -13.96 9.57 11.25
N THR A 264 -12.81 10.21 11.00
CA THR A 264 -12.62 11.64 11.24
C THR A 264 -13.42 12.48 10.25
N PRO A 265 -14.32 13.37 10.70
CA PRO A 265 -15.06 14.27 9.83
C PRO A 265 -14.13 15.17 9.01
N GLY A 266 -14.29 15.16 7.69
CA GLY A 266 -13.46 15.96 6.78
C GLY A 266 -12.14 15.32 6.38
N ALA A 267 -11.78 14.15 6.93
CA ALA A 267 -10.75 13.31 6.32
C ALA A 267 -11.12 13.09 4.85
N THR A 268 -10.19 13.38 3.95
CA THR A 268 -10.52 13.37 2.52
C THR A 268 -10.84 11.92 2.12
N ALA A 269 -11.99 11.69 1.48
CA ALA A 269 -12.38 10.37 0.97
C ALA A 269 -11.36 9.74 0.00
N GLN A 270 -10.38 10.54 -0.45
CA GLN A 270 -9.27 10.11 -1.30
C GLN A 270 -8.23 9.30 -0.53
N SER A 271 -8.08 9.48 0.79
CA SER A 271 -7.04 8.83 1.62
C SER A 271 -7.52 7.57 2.31
N GLN A 272 -7.73 6.50 1.53
CA GLN A 272 -7.85 5.16 2.12
C GLN A 272 -6.49 4.74 2.68
N PHE A 273 -6.44 4.44 3.98
CA PHE A 273 -5.24 3.95 4.62
C PHE A 273 -5.27 2.43 4.69
N HIS A 274 -4.19 1.77 4.27
CA HIS A 274 -4.11 0.31 4.22
C HIS A 274 -2.91 -0.20 5.01
N VAL A 275 -3.15 -1.26 5.78
CA VAL A 275 -2.13 -1.97 6.54
C VAL A 275 -1.76 -3.24 5.80
N LEU A 276 -0.57 -3.26 5.20
CA LEU A 276 -0.15 -4.35 4.34
C LEU A 276 0.69 -5.38 5.09
N THR A 277 0.41 -6.66 4.84
CA THR A 277 1.12 -7.79 5.47
C THR A 277 1.69 -8.70 4.39
N SER A 278 2.98 -9.00 4.49
CA SER A 278 3.66 -9.82 3.48
C SER A 278 3.02 -11.21 3.37
N THR A 279 2.88 -11.68 2.12
CA THR A 279 2.49 -13.07 1.90
C THR A 279 3.60 -14.01 2.40
N HIS A 280 3.27 -15.27 2.70
CA HIS A 280 4.24 -16.22 3.27
C HIS A 280 5.38 -16.60 2.31
N ASP A 281 5.19 -16.32 1.02
CA ASP A 281 6.04 -16.65 -0.12
C ASP A 281 6.30 -15.39 -0.98
N SER A 282 6.34 -14.23 -0.34
CA SER A 282 6.29 -12.90 -0.93
C SER A 282 7.14 -12.69 -2.20
N GLN A 283 8.41 -13.07 -2.17
CA GLN A 283 9.31 -12.94 -3.34
C GLN A 283 8.97 -13.94 -4.45
N ALA A 284 8.73 -15.21 -4.08
CA ALA A 284 8.39 -16.24 -5.05
C ALA A 284 7.08 -15.91 -5.76
N ARG A 285 6.12 -15.35 -5.02
CA ARG A 285 4.84 -14.87 -5.53
C ARG A 285 5.00 -13.66 -6.43
N ALA A 286 5.77 -12.65 -6.01
CA ALA A 286 6.06 -11.50 -6.86
C ALA A 286 6.68 -11.94 -8.20
N LYS A 287 7.72 -12.77 -8.15
CA LYS A 287 8.34 -13.39 -9.33
C LYS A 287 7.35 -14.16 -10.21
N HIS A 288 6.44 -14.92 -9.60
CA HIS A 288 5.41 -15.66 -10.36
C HIS A 288 4.53 -14.73 -11.20
N HIS A 289 4.26 -13.51 -10.71
CA HIS A 289 3.47 -12.49 -11.40
C HIS A 289 4.32 -11.50 -12.21
N GLY A 290 5.60 -11.81 -12.49
CA GLY A 290 6.47 -10.94 -13.29
C GLY A 290 7.09 -9.76 -12.53
N HIS A 291 7.01 -9.78 -11.20
CA HIS A 291 7.59 -8.78 -10.30
C HIS A 291 8.88 -9.30 -9.64
N ASP A 292 9.90 -9.61 -10.46
CA ASP A 292 11.09 -10.41 -10.08
C ASP A 292 11.93 -9.83 -8.93
N GLN A 293 11.89 -8.53 -8.70
CA GLN A 293 12.64 -7.85 -7.64
C GLN A 293 11.76 -7.38 -6.49
N GLU A 294 10.46 -7.62 -6.54
CA GLU A 294 9.51 -7.06 -5.58
C GLU A 294 9.02 -8.09 -4.55
N PHE A 295 8.19 -7.62 -3.63
CA PHE A 295 7.54 -8.40 -2.59
C PHE A 295 6.02 -8.27 -2.71
N ALA A 296 5.32 -9.41 -2.65
CA ALA A 296 3.86 -9.48 -2.61
C ALA A 296 3.30 -9.30 -1.18
N TYR A 297 2.29 -8.45 -1.03
CA TYR A 297 1.59 -8.12 0.22
C TYR A 297 0.07 -8.20 0.08
N PHE A 298 -0.61 -8.50 1.19
CA PHE A 298 -2.07 -8.51 1.34
C PHE A 298 -2.59 -7.26 2.06
N GLY A 299 -3.90 -7.02 1.97
CA GLY A 299 -4.61 -5.97 2.74
C GLY A 299 -4.97 -4.71 1.93
N VAL A 300 -5.05 -4.83 0.59
CA VAL A 300 -5.46 -3.71 -0.29
C VAL A 300 -6.97 -3.67 -0.57
N ASP A 301 -7.71 -4.73 -0.26
CA ASP A 301 -9.16 -4.83 -0.47
C ASP A 301 -9.98 -4.05 0.56
N GLN A 302 -9.44 -3.90 1.77
CA GLN A 302 -10.07 -3.13 2.83
C GLN A 302 -9.12 -2.08 3.38
N SER A 303 -9.65 -0.89 3.62
CA SER A 303 -8.94 0.15 4.34
C SER A 303 -9.01 -0.10 5.84
N PHE A 304 -7.94 0.23 6.55
CA PHE A 304 -7.90 0.36 7.99
C PHE A 304 -9.13 1.14 8.50
N PRO A 305 -9.75 0.77 9.64
CA PRO A 305 -9.32 -0.23 10.62
C PRO A 305 -9.81 -1.67 10.39
N ASP A 306 -10.40 -1.97 9.23
CA ASP A 306 -10.90 -3.31 8.92
C ASP A 306 -9.73 -4.30 8.68
N ASP A 307 -9.90 -5.52 9.17
CA ASP A 307 -8.94 -6.63 9.05
C ASP A 307 -9.55 -7.87 8.38
N SER A 308 -10.68 -7.71 7.70
CA SER A 308 -11.43 -8.76 6.99
C SER A 308 -10.79 -9.24 5.68
N ALA A 309 -9.57 -8.78 5.38
CA ALA A 309 -8.84 -9.12 4.16
C ALA A 309 -8.72 -10.65 3.95
N ASP A 310 -8.85 -11.07 2.69
CA ASP A 310 -8.71 -12.47 2.30
C ASP A 310 -7.22 -12.85 2.14
N TYR A 311 -6.85 -14.00 2.71
CA TYR A 311 -5.49 -14.52 2.75
C TYR A 311 -5.42 -15.88 2.07
N ASP A 312 -5.96 -15.97 0.85
CA ASP A 312 -5.84 -17.20 0.10
C ASP A 312 -4.37 -17.45 -0.27
N ARG A 313 -3.95 -18.71 -0.10
CA ARG A 313 -2.58 -19.13 -0.35
C ARG A 313 -2.38 -19.47 -1.83
N ASP A 314 -3.45 -19.89 -2.51
CA ASP A 314 -3.42 -20.36 -3.89
C ASP A 314 -3.93 -19.25 -4.81
N ILE A 315 -3.52 -18.00 -4.56
CA ILE A 315 -3.85 -16.86 -5.41
C ILE A 315 -3.01 -16.93 -6.69
N ASP A 316 -3.71 -17.26 -7.77
CA ASP A 316 -3.29 -17.30 -9.18
C ASP A 316 -3.67 -16.02 -9.93
N SER A 317 -4.17 -15.00 -9.22
CA SER A 317 -4.55 -13.69 -9.76
C SER A 317 -3.90 -12.55 -8.98
N GLU A 318 -3.80 -11.36 -9.55
CA GLU A 318 -3.28 -10.18 -8.83
C GLU A 318 -4.31 -9.55 -7.87
N ARG A 319 -5.48 -10.19 -7.72
CA ARG A 319 -6.55 -9.67 -6.89
C ARG A 319 -6.12 -9.61 -5.42
N ASN A 320 -6.35 -8.46 -4.80
CA ASN A 320 -6.06 -8.21 -3.38
C ASN A 320 -4.58 -8.36 -2.98
N ILE A 321 -3.68 -8.35 -3.98
CA ILE A 321 -2.24 -8.39 -3.77
C ILE A 321 -1.66 -7.06 -4.24
N ARG A 322 -0.67 -6.59 -3.49
CA ARG A 322 0.20 -5.50 -3.92
C ARG A 322 1.64 -5.96 -4.03
N TYR A 323 2.28 -5.53 -5.10
CA TYR A 323 3.71 -5.70 -5.29
C TYR A 323 4.42 -4.38 -5.03
N LYS A 324 5.59 -4.48 -4.42
CA LYS A 324 6.36 -3.33 -3.98
C LYS A 324 7.85 -3.63 -4.06
N GLU A 325 8.60 -2.69 -4.60
CA GLU A 325 10.06 -2.70 -4.60
C GLU A 325 10.65 -2.87 -3.18
N PRO A 326 11.84 -3.51 -3.06
CA PRO A 326 12.53 -3.68 -1.79
C PRO A 326 12.81 -2.35 -1.09
N GLY A 327 12.84 -2.37 0.24
CA GLY A 327 13.37 -1.26 1.04
C GLY A 327 12.37 -0.16 1.40
N ALA A 328 11.26 0.01 0.67
CA ALA A 328 10.27 1.01 1.08
C ALA A 328 9.38 0.49 2.23
N ALA A 329 9.05 1.36 3.18
CA ALA A 329 8.28 1.00 4.38
C ALA A 329 6.82 1.49 4.36
N GLY A 330 6.56 2.56 3.61
CA GLY A 330 5.24 3.02 3.21
C GLY A 330 5.23 3.33 1.71
N HIS A 331 4.09 3.78 1.19
CA HIS A 331 4.02 4.65 0.02
C HIS A 331 2.62 5.30 -0.06
N GLN A 332 2.52 6.37 -0.84
CA GLN A 332 1.27 7.03 -1.22
C GLN A 332 1.01 6.88 -2.72
N GLY A 333 -0.24 6.64 -3.13
CA GLY A 333 -0.60 6.58 -4.55
C GLY A 333 -2.10 6.39 -4.79
N GLY A 334 -2.63 7.04 -5.83
CA GLY A 334 -4.06 6.96 -6.16
C GLY A 334 -4.98 7.58 -5.10
N GLY A 335 -4.44 8.51 -4.29
CA GLY A 335 -5.09 9.07 -3.11
C GLY A 335 -4.84 8.26 -1.83
N GLN A 336 -4.52 6.97 -1.96
CA GLN A 336 -4.43 6.02 -0.87
C GLN A 336 -3.04 6.04 -0.20
N VAL A 337 -2.98 5.65 1.08
CA VAL A 337 -1.76 5.54 1.89
C VAL A 337 -1.57 4.09 2.32
N PHE A 338 -0.34 3.60 2.26
CA PHE A 338 -0.03 2.19 2.58
C PHE A 338 1.16 2.11 3.52
N VAL A 339 1.08 1.22 4.51
CA VAL A 339 2.21 0.86 5.36
C VAL A 339 2.47 -0.64 5.28
N TYR A 340 3.72 -1.04 5.12
CA TYR A 340 4.12 -2.43 4.90
C TYR A 340 4.73 -3.01 6.18
N ASN A 341 4.23 -4.17 6.61
CA ASN A 341 4.69 -4.90 7.79
C ASN A 341 4.94 -3.99 9.02
N PRO A 342 3.94 -3.19 9.43
CA PRO A 342 4.15 -2.08 10.37
C PRO A 342 4.77 -2.48 11.71
N LYS A 343 4.53 -3.71 12.18
CA LYS A 343 5.11 -4.17 13.44
C LYS A 343 6.63 -4.39 13.36
N ALA A 344 7.16 -4.71 12.19
CA ALA A 344 8.61 -4.85 11.97
C ALA A 344 9.33 -3.50 12.03
N LEU A 345 8.62 -2.40 11.76
CA LEU A 345 9.16 -1.03 11.78
C LEU A 345 9.43 -0.51 13.20
N GLY A 346 8.78 -1.09 14.21
CA GLY A 346 8.96 -0.67 15.60
C GLY A 346 8.68 0.83 15.80
N GLY A 347 9.60 1.54 16.43
CA GLY A 347 9.45 2.98 16.72
C GLY A 347 9.26 3.86 15.48
N GLN A 348 9.83 3.46 14.34
CA GLN A 348 9.93 4.24 13.09
C GLN A 348 8.60 4.42 12.36
N ILE A 349 7.57 3.67 12.76
CA ILE A 349 6.28 3.72 12.11
C ILE A 349 5.65 5.12 12.17
N ARG A 350 5.91 5.91 13.22
CA ARG A 350 5.31 7.24 13.35
C ARG A 350 5.83 8.18 12.28
N GLU A 351 7.14 8.20 12.09
CA GLU A 351 7.84 8.99 11.09
C GLU A 351 7.34 8.60 9.69
N ILE A 352 7.24 7.29 9.41
CA ILE A 352 6.72 6.79 8.14
C ILE A 352 5.27 7.25 7.90
N LEU A 353 4.39 7.17 8.90
CA LEU A 353 3.02 7.64 8.73
C LEU A 353 2.93 9.15 8.48
N VAL A 354 3.75 9.95 9.18
CA VAL A 354 3.84 11.41 8.94
C VAL A 354 4.31 11.68 7.52
N HIS A 355 5.34 10.96 7.09
CA HIS A 355 5.95 11.02 5.76
C HIS A 355 4.92 10.71 4.66
N GLU A 356 4.20 9.59 4.76
CA GLU A 356 3.20 9.22 3.75
C GLU A 356 2.00 10.16 3.69
N VAL A 357 1.57 10.72 4.84
CA VAL A 357 0.51 11.74 4.84
C VAL A 357 1.01 13.05 4.22
N GLN A 358 2.29 13.40 4.36
CA GLN A 358 2.85 14.57 3.68
C GLN A 358 2.87 14.41 2.15
N HIS A 359 3.15 13.20 1.64
CA HIS A 359 2.94 12.90 0.21
C HIS A 359 1.50 13.12 -0.21
N ALA A 360 0.52 12.66 0.59
CA ALA A 360 -0.90 12.86 0.30
C ALA A 360 -1.28 14.36 0.32
N ALA A 361 -0.78 15.12 1.29
CA ALA A 361 -1.00 16.56 1.38
C ALA A 361 -0.40 17.30 0.17
N TYR A 362 0.83 16.97 -0.24
CA TYR A 362 1.47 17.55 -1.41
C TYR A 362 0.74 17.21 -2.72
N ALA A 363 0.26 15.98 -2.87
CA ALA A 363 -0.54 15.57 -4.03
C ALA A 363 -1.86 16.37 -4.14
N ASN A 364 -2.52 16.64 -3.02
CA ASN A 364 -3.72 17.48 -2.98
C ASN A 364 -3.45 18.92 -3.43
N GLU A 365 -2.26 19.43 -3.12
CA GLU A 365 -1.83 20.79 -3.45
C GLU A 365 -1.54 20.96 -4.95
N ASN A 366 -0.89 19.97 -5.56
CA ASN A 366 -0.31 20.15 -6.89
C ASN A 366 -1.09 19.46 -8.03
N GLN A 367 -2.00 18.51 -7.75
CA GLN A 367 -2.84 17.78 -8.73
C GLN A 367 -2.12 17.14 -9.94
N SER A 368 -0.82 17.32 -10.10
CA SER A 368 0.05 16.63 -11.06
C SER A 368 0.46 15.29 -10.47
N GLY A 369 -0.49 14.36 -10.50
CA GLY A 369 -0.18 12.95 -10.33
C GLY A 369 0.81 12.52 -11.41
N GLY A 370 1.98 12.09 -10.98
CA GLY A 370 3.01 11.54 -11.84
C GLY A 370 3.65 10.34 -11.16
N SER A 371 2.89 9.26 -11.02
CA SER A 371 3.42 7.91 -10.78
C SER A 371 4.21 7.36 -11.97
N ALA A 372 4.63 8.23 -12.90
CA ALA A 372 5.44 7.86 -14.04
C ALA A 372 6.81 7.36 -13.51
N PRO A 373 7.31 6.22 -14.01
CA PRO A 373 8.70 5.84 -13.79
C PRO A 373 9.63 6.97 -14.29
N TYR A 374 10.91 6.89 -13.92
CA TYR A 374 11.92 7.86 -14.34
C TYR A 374 11.79 8.25 -15.83
N GLU A 375 11.43 9.51 -16.09
CA GLU A 375 11.22 10.00 -17.46
C GLU A 375 12.00 11.28 -17.77
N SER A 376 12.44 12.08 -16.77
CA SER A 376 13.28 13.29 -16.98
C SER A 376 13.76 13.99 -15.69
N PRO A 377 14.75 14.94 -15.77
CA PRO A 377 15.13 15.83 -14.67
C PRO A 377 13.97 16.65 -14.07
N GLU A 378 12.94 16.97 -14.84
CA GLU A 378 11.75 17.66 -14.33
C GLU A 378 10.94 16.80 -13.36
N ASN A 379 10.75 15.52 -13.71
CA ASN A 379 10.06 14.58 -12.83
C ASN A 379 10.88 14.29 -11.57
N SER A 380 12.21 14.22 -11.70
CA SER A 380 13.13 14.12 -10.56
C SER A 380 13.02 15.33 -9.63
N TRP A 381 12.85 16.54 -10.17
CA TRP A 381 12.76 17.75 -9.36
C TRP A 381 11.48 17.77 -8.52
N TYR A 382 10.35 17.47 -9.16
CA TYR A 382 9.07 17.33 -8.46
C TYR A 382 9.13 16.26 -7.37
N ARG A 383 9.76 15.10 -7.67
CA ARG A 383 9.98 14.02 -6.71
C ARG A 383 10.86 14.44 -5.54
N TYR A 384 11.96 15.15 -5.81
CA TYR A 384 12.83 15.67 -4.76
C TYR A 384 12.09 16.60 -3.80
N GLN A 385 11.28 17.52 -4.33
CA GLN A 385 10.51 18.45 -3.49
C GLN A 385 9.53 17.73 -2.54
N THR A 386 8.87 16.66 -3.00
CA THR A 386 7.95 15.89 -2.15
C THR A 386 8.68 15.06 -1.10
N GLU A 387 9.76 14.36 -1.46
CA GLU A 387 10.54 13.58 -0.50
C GLU A 387 11.22 14.48 0.54
N PHE A 388 11.84 15.58 0.10
CA PHE A 388 12.47 16.55 0.98
C PHE A 388 11.47 17.12 1.97
N ARG A 389 10.27 17.49 1.49
CA ARG A 389 9.19 17.99 2.34
C ARG A 389 8.78 16.96 3.39
N SER A 390 8.59 15.71 3.00
CA SER A 390 8.15 14.65 3.92
C SER A 390 9.20 14.38 5.01
N TYR A 391 10.48 14.24 4.65
CA TYR A 391 11.58 14.05 5.60
C TYR A 391 11.90 15.27 6.46
N TRP A 392 11.61 16.48 5.96
CA TRP A 392 11.72 17.67 6.78
C TRP A 392 10.70 17.67 7.91
N VAL A 393 9.50 17.21 7.60
CA VAL A 393 8.33 17.33 8.47
C VAL A 393 8.21 16.17 9.46
N ASP A 394 8.67 14.97 9.10
CA ASP A 394 8.65 13.80 9.99
C ASP A 394 9.63 13.89 11.18
N GLY A 395 10.64 14.77 11.10
CA GLY A 395 11.64 15.00 12.15
C GLY A 395 12.76 13.96 12.20
N GLY A 396 12.81 13.01 11.24
CA GLY A 396 13.78 11.93 11.20
C GLY A 396 15.23 12.35 10.94
N HIS A 397 15.50 13.65 10.76
CA HIS A 397 16.77 14.18 10.23
C HIS A 397 17.19 15.52 10.87
N ASP A 398 16.96 15.71 12.17
CA ASP A 398 17.14 17.00 12.87
C ASP A 398 18.62 17.38 13.25
N GLY A 399 19.65 16.61 12.81
CA GLY A 399 21.11 16.95 12.88
C GLY A 399 22.03 15.73 13.18
N LYS A 400 23.33 15.62 12.78
CA LYS A 400 24.38 16.52 12.23
C LYS A 400 25.14 15.90 11.03
N SER A 401 25.67 16.76 10.16
CA SER A 401 26.94 16.56 9.42
C SER A 401 28.09 17.11 10.27
N ASP A 402 29.15 16.32 10.52
CA ASP A 402 30.40 16.77 11.16
C ASP A 402 31.41 17.26 10.11
N ALA A 403 31.01 18.07 9.12
CA ALA A 403 31.87 18.31 7.96
C ALA A 403 33.19 19.04 8.31
N PRO A 404 34.33 18.39 8.01
CA PRO A 404 35.31 18.98 7.12
C PRO A 404 35.25 18.23 5.77
N GLY A 405 34.12 18.38 5.04
CA GLY A 405 33.84 17.65 3.79
C GLY A 405 33.59 16.14 4.00
N THR A 406 33.03 15.35 3.08
CA THR A 406 32.64 15.47 1.65
C THR A 406 31.42 14.56 1.37
N ALA A 407 30.45 14.98 0.54
CA ALA A 407 30.40 14.59 -0.88
C ALA A 407 29.88 15.73 -1.81
N ILE A 408 30.77 16.13 -2.74
CA ILE A 408 30.55 16.74 -4.07
C ILE A 408 30.61 18.27 -4.23
N ASN A 409 29.94 19.14 -3.45
CA ASN A 409 30.20 20.59 -3.51
C ASN A 409 29.54 21.33 -2.34
N THR A 410 30.27 22.21 -1.66
CA THR A 410 29.80 22.94 -0.47
C THR A 410 28.76 24.02 -0.85
N LYS A 411 27.46 23.73 -0.76
CA LYS A 411 26.38 24.73 -1.00
C LYS A 411 25.07 24.54 -0.21
N PHE A 412 25.00 23.70 0.83
CA PHE A 412 23.79 23.62 1.65
C PHE A 412 23.75 24.72 2.72
N GLU A 413 22.60 25.41 2.84
CA GLU A 413 22.46 26.55 3.78
C GLU A 413 22.28 26.10 5.24
N ASN A 414 21.76 24.89 5.47
CA ASN A 414 21.53 24.37 6.82
C ASN A 414 21.73 22.85 6.93
N ALA A 415 22.09 22.39 8.14
CA ALA A 415 22.46 21.00 8.41
C ALA A 415 21.30 20.00 8.19
N LYS A 416 20.04 20.44 8.39
CA LYS A 416 18.86 19.59 8.16
C LYS A 416 18.65 19.35 6.68
N GLN A 417 18.80 20.39 5.85
CA GLN A 417 18.76 20.28 4.39
C GLN A 417 19.80 19.28 3.88
N GLU A 418 21.05 19.39 4.36
CA GLU A 418 22.15 18.50 3.99
C GLU A 418 21.88 17.04 4.42
N ALA A 419 21.43 16.82 5.66
CA ALA A 419 21.14 15.48 6.18
C ALA A 419 20.05 14.77 5.36
N ILE A 420 18.98 15.49 5.00
CA ILE A 420 17.91 14.96 4.15
C ILE A 420 18.45 14.66 2.75
N PHE A 421 19.23 15.57 2.15
CA PHE A 421 19.80 15.33 0.83
C PHE A 421 20.68 14.08 0.81
N LEU A 422 21.58 13.93 1.78
CA LEU A 422 22.48 12.76 1.87
C LEU A 422 21.71 11.45 2.07
N HIS A 423 20.65 11.48 2.88
CA HIS A 423 19.76 10.33 3.04
C HIS A 423 19.12 9.91 1.72
N LEU A 424 18.71 10.86 0.88
CA LEU A 424 18.14 10.57 -0.42
C LEU A 424 19.20 10.12 -1.44
N TYR A 425 20.39 10.73 -1.42
CA TYR A 425 21.36 10.67 -2.52
C TYR A 425 21.98 9.28 -2.74
N ASP A 426 22.34 8.57 -1.67
CA ASP A 426 22.94 7.22 -1.73
C ASP A 426 21.94 6.09 -1.43
N SER A 427 20.65 6.41 -1.38
CA SER A 427 19.61 5.43 -1.08
C SER A 427 19.24 4.61 -2.31
N SER A 428 19.19 3.28 -2.12
CA SER A 428 18.63 2.36 -3.12
C SER A 428 17.14 2.58 -3.41
N VAL A 429 16.42 3.28 -2.53
CA VAL A 429 15.01 3.66 -2.71
C VAL A 429 14.85 4.84 -3.68
N TYR A 430 15.90 5.67 -3.82
CA TYR A 430 15.88 6.87 -4.66
C TYR A 430 16.96 6.83 -5.76
N PRO A 431 17.01 5.77 -6.59
CA PRO A 431 18.09 5.56 -7.55
C PRO A 431 18.16 6.63 -8.65
N TRP A 432 17.11 7.44 -8.78
CA TRP A 432 17.03 8.56 -9.72
C TRP A 432 17.80 9.80 -9.24
N LEU A 433 18.04 10.01 -7.94
CA LEU A 433 18.59 11.28 -7.46
C LEU A 433 20.04 11.48 -7.89
N LYS A 434 20.91 10.52 -7.60
CA LYS A 434 22.34 10.58 -7.93
C LYS A 434 22.64 10.91 -9.40
N PRO A 435 22.10 10.19 -10.41
CA PRO A 435 22.41 10.50 -11.80
C PRO A 435 21.89 11.86 -12.26
N ASN A 436 20.79 12.38 -11.69
CA ASN A 436 20.25 13.70 -12.06
C ASN A 436 21.04 14.82 -11.39
N TYR A 437 21.38 14.63 -10.11
CA TYR A 437 22.20 15.58 -9.38
C TYR A 437 23.62 15.66 -9.93
N ASP A 438 24.25 14.53 -10.26
CA ASP A 438 25.61 14.52 -10.81
C ASP A 438 25.66 15.00 -12.27
N SER A 439 24.51 15.12 -12.93
CA SER A 439 24.41 15.70 -14.27
C SER A 439 24.38 17.23 -14.22
N ASP A 440 25.02 17.89 -15.19
CA ASP A 440 24.86 19.33 -15.42
C ASP A 440 23.59 19.65 -16.26
N GLU A 441 22.61 18.74 -16.30
CA GLU A 441 21.41 18.91 -17.13
C GLU A 441 20.50 20.01 -16.58
N ALA A 442 20.04 20.87 -17.48
CA ALA A 442 19.04 21.90 -17.17
C ALA A 442 17.67 21.27 -16.96
N VAL A 443 16.94 21.71 -15.94
CA VAL A 443 15.55 21.28 -15.73
C VAL A 443 14.63 22.12 -16.62
N LYS A 444 13.93 21.50 -17.55
CA LYS A 444 13.03 22.19 -18.49
C LYS A 444 11.97 22.99 -17.75
N GLY A 445 11.86 24.26 -18.12
CA GLY A 445 10.94 25.21 -17.47
C GLY A 445 11.49 25.83 -16.18
N GLN A 446 12.71 25.50 -15.78
CA GLN A 446 13.48 26.19 -14.74
C GLN A 446 14.63 26.98 -15.37
N SER A 447 15.11 28.00 -14.66
CA SER A 447 16.26 28.81 -15.07
C SER A 447 17.62 28.21 -14.65
N GLN A 448 17.61 27.07 -13.97
CA GLN A 448 18.73 26.47 -13.25
C GLN A 448 18.85 24.97 -13.58
N ASN A 449 20.05 24.43 -13.38
CA ASN A 449 20.27 22.98 -13.40
C ASN A 449 19.71 22.32 -12.12
N PHE A 450 19.70 20.99 -12.08
CA PHE A 450 19.14 20.25 -10.95
C PHE A 450 19.87 20.54 -9.62
N GLN A 451 21.20 20.65 -9.65
CA GLN A 451 22.02 20.94 -8.46
C GLN A 451 21.66 22.29 -7.82
N ASP A 452 21.57 23.35 -8.63
CA ASP A 452 21.26 24.69 -8.15
C ASP A 452 19.83 24.74 -7.55
N LEU A 453 18.86 24.03 -8.15
CA LEU A 453 17.51 23.91 -7.59
C LEU A 453 17.50 23.22 -6.23
N VAL A 454 18.28 22.14 -6.06
CA VAL A 454 18.43 21.42 -4.79
C VAL A 454 19.04 22.31 -3.70
N HIS A 455 20.08 23.06 -4.04
CA HIS A 455 20.75 23.95 -3.11
C HIS A 455 19.89 25.15 -2.69
N ASP A 456 19.14 25.73 -3.63
CA ASP A 456 18.23 26.87 -3.37
C ASP A 456 16.96 26.46 -2.58
N TYR A 457 16.66 25.16 -2.48
CA TYR A 457 15.50 24.63 -1.77
C TYR A 457 15.80 24.33 -0.31
N THR A 458 15.95 25.41 0.45
CA THR A 458 16.56 25.38 1.80
C THR A 458 15.56 25.05 2.91
N ARG A 459 14.27 25.09 2.59
CA ARG A 459 13.14 24.68 3.43
C ARG A 459 11.95 24.27 2.57
N PRO A 460 11.07 23.37 3.05
CA PRO A 460 9.89 22.98 2.29
C PRO A 460 8.97 24.17 2.06
N ARG A 461 8.36 24.22 0.88
CA ARG A 461 7.27 25.12 0.54
C ARG A 461 6.01 24.29 0.35
N GLY A 462 4.88 24.73 0.91
CA GLY A 462 3.63 23.98 0.81
C GLY A 462 2.48 24.66 1.55
N ILE A 463 1.26 24.24 1.24
CA ILE A 463 0.04 24.75 1.87
C ILE A 463 -0.21 24.11 3.23
N ASN A 464 0.11 22.82 3.38
CA ASN A 464 -0.21 22.05 4.58
C ASN A 464 0.99 21.22 5.07
N LEU A 465 1.98 21.90 5.64
CA LEU A 465 3.18 21.27 6.19
C LEU A 465 2.96 20.65 7.59
N VAL A 466 1.74 20.75 8.13
CA VAL A 466 1.40 20.28 9.49
C VAL A 466 0.41 19.11 9.49
N ASN A 467 0.11 18.52 8.33
CA ASN A 467 -0.86 17.44 8.14
C ASN A 467 -2.28 17.76 8.67
N SER A 468 -2.68 19.03 8.71
CA SER A 468 -3.98 19.40 9.28
C SER A 468 -5.12 19.19 8.30
N ILE A 469 -6.12 18.38 8.68
CA ILE A 469 -7.34 18.18 7.89
C ILE A 469 -8.11 19.48 7.73
N ALA A 470 -8.13 20.33 8.77
CA ALA A 470 -8.83 21.61 8.73
C ALA A 470 -8.19 22.56 7.70
N ILE A 471 -6.86 22.60 7.64
CA ILE A 471 -6.12 23.36 6.63
C ILE A 471 -6.37 22.80 5.23
N ASP A 472 -6.34 21.48 5.04
CA ASP A 472 -6.64 20.86 3.73
C ASP A 472 -8.07 21.19 3.26
N GLY A 473 -9.05 21.07 4.16
CA GLY A 473 -10.44 21.42 3.90
C GLY A 473 -10.63 22.90 3.59
N PHE A 474 -9.94 23.80 4.31
CA PHE A 474 -9.94 25.23 4.04
C PHE A 474 -9.31 25.54 2.68
N TYR A 475 -8.15 24.96 2.38
CA TYR A 475 -7.45 25.11 1.10
C TYR A 475 -8.30 24.66 -0.09
N ARG A 476 -8.97 23.50 0.01
CA ARG A 476 -9.87 22.99 -1.04
C ARG A 476 -11.03 23.95 -1.30
N GLN A 477 -11.63 24.50 -0.24
CA GLN A 477 -12.69 25.50 -0.38
C GLN A 477 -12.16 26.83 -0.96
N LEU A 478 -10.97 27.27 -0.53
CA LEU A 478 -10.31 28.47 -1.05
C LEU A 478 -10.04 28.36 -2.56
N LYS A 479 -9.69 27.17 -3.06
CA LYS A 479 -9.50 26.93 -4.49
C LYS A 479 -10.76 27.19 -5.32
N MET A 480 -11.93 26.93 -4.75
CA MET A 480 -13.22 27.16 -5.39
C MET A 480 -13.60 28.64 -5.43
N CYS A 481 -12.95 29.49 -4.62
CA CYS A 481 -13.17 30.93 -4.61
C CYS A 481 -12.46 31.63 -5.79
N PHE A 482 -12.94 32.83 -6.09
CA PHE A 482 -12.50 33.70 -7.16
C PHE A 482 -12.27 35.14 -6.65
N PRO A 483 -11.36 35.91 -7.27
CA PRO A 483 -11.00 37.24 -6.80
C PRO A 483 -12.15 38.26 -6.74
N PHE A 484 -13.25 38.00 -7.46
CA PHE A 484 -14.41 38.87 -7.50
C PHE A 484 -15.50 38.50 -6.50
N ASN A 485 -15.29 37.44 -5.70
CA ASN A 485 -16.27 37.08 -4.69
C ASN A 485 -16.49 38.22 -3.68
N LYS A 486 -17.75 38.37 -3.26
CA LYS A 486 -18.22 39.26 -2.20
C LYS A 486 -18.45 38.47 -0.91
N LEU A 487 -18.61 39.18 0.21
CA LEU A 487 -18.80 38.56 1.52
C LEU A 487 -20.08 37.73 1.62
N ASP A 488 -21.12 38.11 0.90
CA ASP A 488 -22.40 37.41 0.85
C ASP A 488 -22.42 36.25 -0.16
N ASP A 489 -21.31 35.95 -0.84
CA ASP A 489 -21.27 34.83 -1.77
C ASP A 489 -21.25 33.48 -1.03
N PRO A 490 -22.01 32.47 -1.49
CA PRO A 490 -22.05 31.14 -0.86
C PRO A 490 -20.68 30.44 -0.76
N GLN A 491 -19.76 30.75 -1.68
CA GLN A 491 -18.40 30.22 -1.65
C GLN A 491 -17.59 30.80 -0.47
N ILE A 492 -17.83 32.07 -0.13
CA ILE A 492 -17.19 32.76 1.00
C ILE A 492 -17.83 32.31 2.31
N GLU A 493 -19.16 32.18 2.38
CA GLU A 493 -19.83 31.58 3.55
C GLU A 493 -19.28 30.17 3.85
N SER A 494 -19.07 29.36 2.81
CA SER A 494 -18.46 28.03 2.95
C SER A 494 -17.01 28.11 3.41
N LEU A 495 -16.26 29.11 2.95
CA LEU A 495 -14.87 29.36 3.36
C LEU A 495 -14.79 29.80 4.82
N GLU A 496 -15.70 30.66 5.28
CA GLU A 496 -15.84 31.08 6.68
C GLU A 496 -16.13 29.90 7.59
N LYS A 497 -17.05 29.01 7.18
CA LYS A 497 -17.31 27.76 7.90
C LYS A 497 -16.04 26.92 8.02
N LYS A 498 -15.27 26.75 6.95
CA LYS A 498 -13.98 26.02 7.01
C LYS A 498 -12.95 26.71 7.89
N ALA A 499 -12.85 28.04 7.83
CA ALA A 499 -11.93 28.81 8.67
C ALA A 499 -12.28 28.68 10.16
N SER A 500 -13.56 28.57 10.51
CA SER A 500 -14.00 28.37 11.90
C SER A 500 -13.59 27.02 12.51
N LEU A 501 -13.24 26.04 11.67
CA LEU A 501 -12.75 24.71 12.10
C LEU A 501 -11.25 24.68 12.37
N LEU A 502 -10.51 25.73 12.02
CA LEU A 502 -9.07 25.80 12.24
C LEU A 502 -8.77 25.88 13.74
N SER A 503 -7.90 24.99 14.22
CA SER A 503 -7.42 24.95 15.59
C SER A 503 -6.45 26.11 15.87
N GLU A 504 -6.05 26.29 17.13
CA GLU A 504 -5.01 27.25 17.49
C GLU A 504 -3.67 26.95 16.78
N GLY A 505 -3.25 25.68 16.75
CA GLY A 505 -2.03 25.28 16.04
C GLY A 505 -2.10 25.51 14.53
N ASP A 506 -3.27 25.37 13.92
CA ASP A 506 -3.45 25.70 12.50
C ASP A 506 -3.27 27.20 12.24
N ARG A 507 -3.81 28.04 13.14
CA ARG A 507 -3.66 29.50 13.06
C ARG A 507 -2.21 29.90 13.23
N ASP A 508 -1.51 29.31 14.19
CA ASP A 508 -0.08 29.57 14.40
C ASP A 508 0.73 29.26 13.15
N TYR A 509 0.48 28.09 12.54
CA TYR A 509 1.10 27.72 11.27
C TYR A 509 0.76 28.70 10.14
N ILE A 510 -0.52 29.05 9.96
CA ILE A 510 -0.97 29.98 8.91
C ILE A 510 -0.28 31.34 9.03
N ASN A 511 0.00 31.81 10.26
CA ASN A 511 0.64 33.10 10.50
C ASN A 511 2.17 33.04 10.51
N ALA A 512 2.76 31.85 10.61
CA ALA A 512 4.19 31.65 10.55
C ALA A 512 4.72 31.82 9.11
N PRO A 513 6.04 32.05 8.92
CA PRO A 513 6.66 32.07 7.60
C PRO A 513 6.41 30.80 6.76
N GLU A 514 6.24 29.65 7.41
CA GLU A 514 5.95 28.36 6.79
C GLU A 514 4.54 28.31 6.15
N GLY A 515 3.60 29.15 6.63
CA GLY A 515 2.25 29.30 6.09
C GLY A 515 2.16 30.26 4.89
N GLU A 516 3.28 30.85 4.45
CA GLU A 516 3.31 31.89 3.41
C GLU A 516 2.63 31.46 2.10
N ALA A 517 2.77 30.19 1.69
CA ALA A 517 2.16 29.71 0.46
C ALA A 517 0.62 29.82 0.51
N LEU A 518 0.01 29.49 1.67
CA LEU A 518 -1.42 29.62 1.88
C LEU A 518 -1.84 31.09 1.99
N GLN A 519 -1.05 31.93 2.65
CA GLN A 519 -1.26 33.38 2.70
C GLN A 519 -1.29 34.00 1.29
N ASN A 520 -0.32 33.64 0.44
CA ASN A 520 -0.21 34.13 -0.92
C ASN A 520 -1.35 33.62 -1.82
N LEU A 521 -1.79 32.38 -1.61
CA LEU A 521 -2.97 31.87 -2.29
C LEU A 521 -4.23 32.65 -1.90
N MET A 522 -4.42 32.96 -0.61
CA MET A 522 -5.54 33.79 -0.15
C MET A 522 -5.50 35.18 -0.80
N LYS A 523 -4.34 35.84 -0.83
CA LYS A 523 -4.16 37.15 -1.52
C LYS A 523 -4.51 37.08 -3.01
N LYS A 524 -4.14 35.98 -3.67
CA LYS A 524 -4.42 35.75 -5.09
C LYS A 524 -5.91 35.47 -5.35
N LYS A 525 -6.57 34.75 -4.45
CA LYS A 525 -7.93 34.23 -4.63
C LYS A 525 -9.03 35.13 -4.10
N LEU A 526 -8.74 35.99 -3.13
CA LEU A 526 -9.74 36.79 -2.44
C LEU A 526 -9.53 38.28 -2.72
N ARG A 527 -10.63 38.99 -3.00
CA ARG A 527 -10.66 40.46 -2.99
C ARG A 527 -10.17 40.98 -1.64
N LYS A 528 -9.47 42.12 -1.63
CA LYS A 528 -8.88 42.73 -0.41
C LYS A 528 -9.82 42.79 0.81
N SER A 529 -11.09 43.17 0.65
CA SER A 529 -12.03 43.21 1.78
C SER A 529 -12.42 41.82 2.31
N VAL A 530 -12.54 40.83 1.41
CA VAL A 530 -12.82 39.44 1.79
C VAL A 530 -11.59 38.81 2.45
N LEU A 531 -10.39 39.07 1.90
CA LEU A 531 -9.12 38.65 2.49
C LEU A 531 -9.01 39.12 3.94
N LYS A 532 -9.23 40.42 4.20
CA LYS A 532 -9.20 40.99 5.56
C LYS A 532 -10.21 40.33 6.48
N HIS A 533 -11.42 40.09 5.99
CA HIS A 533 -12.47 39.43 6.76
C HIS A 533 -12.09 38.00 7.14
N ILE A 534 -11.69 37.18 6.16
CA ILE A 534 -11.27 35.79 6.38
C ILE A 534 -10.03 35.74 7.28
N ALA A 535 -9.03 36.59 7.04
CA ALA A 535 -7.82 36.64 7.86
C ALA A 535 -8.14 37.05 9.32
N SER A 536 -9.04 38.00 9.52
CA SER A 536 -9.55 38.38 10.85
C SER A 536 -10.28 37.21 11.52
N LEU A 537 -11.13 36.50 10.78
CA LEU A 537 -11.87 35.34 11.30
C LEU A 537 -10.93 34.19 11.72
N ILE A 538 -9.90 33.89 10.91
CA ILE A 538 -8.84 32.93 11.27
C ILE A 538 -8.16 33.36 12.58
N ASN A 539 -7.95 34.66 12.77
CA ASN A 539 -7.20 35.25 13.89
C ASN A 539 -8.08 35.81 15.01
N ASN A 540 -9.22 35.18 15.26
CA ASN A 540 -10.13 35.54 16.38
C ASN A 540 -10.52 37.03 16.41
N GLY A 541 -10.78 37.61 15.23
CA GLY A 541 -11.16 39.01 15.06
C GLY A 541 -9.99 39.97 14.81
N THR A 542 -8.74 39.53 14.95
CA THR A 542 -7.57 40.40 14.75
C THR A 542 -7.05 40.33 13.32
N GLU A 543 -6.84 41.45 12.65
CA GLU A 543 -6.26 41.46 11.29
C GLU A 543 -4.72 41.28 11.35
N PRO A 544 -4.17 40.17 10.82
CA PRO A 544 -2.73 39.92 10.86
C PRO A 544 -1.97 40.79 9.84
N ALA A 545 -0.67 41.00 10.07
CA ALA A 545 0.15 41.88 9.25
C ALA A 545 0.19 41.50 7.77
N TRP A 546 0.21 40.19 7.45
CA TRP A 546 0.25 39.70 6.07
C TRP A 546 -1.05 39.95 5.28
N ALA A 547 -2.16 40.32 5.95
CA ALA A 547 -3.46 40.57 5.33
C ALA A 547 -3.78 42.07 5.10
N LYS A 548 -2.92 42.98 5.58
CA LYS A 548 -3.07 44.44 5.44
C LYS A 548 -2.77 44.90 4.01
#